data_AF-A0A353NC19-F1
#
_entry.id   AF-A0A353NC19-F1
#
_cell.length_a   1.000
_cell.length_b   1.000
_cell.length_c   1.000
_cell.angle_alpha   90.00
_cell.angle_beta   90.00
_cell.angle_gamma   90.00
#
_symmetry.space_group_name_H-M   'P 1'
#
loop_
_entity.id
_entity.type
_entity.pdbx_description
1 polymer ?
#
loop_
_entity_poly.entity_id
_entity_poly.type
_entity_poly.pdbx_seq_one_letter_code
_entity_poly.pdbx_strand_id
1 'polypeptide(L)'
;MFVAKNRRPLLLFILFALTLGSIAISIAFNILRHDQQQIHEPLHAAFEAFGGMAAIAMAMLLLQLHRDGQREKGEYYLLSMGFFMMGILDTMHAVSSFGYGFILLRSLAGLFGGCWFALVWFPRVCKTIGSKPIPWFLISATLITGLLILSYREFFPLMMKDGKLTSTAIAINLLSGTLTFAAALYFFREFWRSSRTESYFFTCMLLLLSLSSLEFPISVVWSRDWWFWHVQRCLAYTVVFYYMLRVFLRVSDELKKTNMQLEGRIAERTADLTREVAERIRYGRERDQVIAELQEAMTQIKVLTGLLPTCASCKKIRDAEGKWVQMESYIQNHSDARFTHGICPTCAKELYPEVFNKLNN
;
A
#
# COMPACT_ATOMS: atom_id res chain seq x y z
N MET A 1 -15.83 -15.32 -28.16
CA MET A 1 -15.37 -14.39 -29.22
C MET A 1 -16.38 -13.24 -29.34
N PHE A 2 -16.37 -12.30 -28.38
CA PHE A 2 -17.20 -11.08 -28.45
C PHE A 2 -16.26 -9.93 -28.79
N VAL A 3 -16.48 -9.35 -29.97
CA VAL A 3 -15.75 -8.22 -30.53
C VAL A 3 -15.64 -7.10 -29.48
N ALA A 4 -14.42 -6.79 -29.05
CA ALA A 4 -14.12 -5.57 -28.32
C ALA A 4 -14.37 -4.38 -29.25
N LYS A 5 -15.64 -3.94 -29.31
CA LYS A 5 -16.10 -2.85 -30.16
C LYS A 5 -15.27 -1.61 -29.84
N ASN A 6 -14.56 -1.10 -30.83
CA ASN A 6 -13.75 0.11 -30.73
C ASN A 6 -14.64 1.25 -30.19
N ARG A 7 -14.50 1.58 -28.89
CA ARG A 7 -15.33 2.60 -28.21
C ARG A 7 -14.91 4.04 -28.54
N ARG A 8 -13.78 4.21 -29.24
CA ARG A 8 -13.24 5.52 -29.64
C ARG A 8 -14.26 6.48 -30.29
N PRO A 9 -15.03 6.10 -31.33
CA PRO A 9 -16.00 7.00 -31.96
C PRO A 9 -17.07 7.50 -30.98
N LEU A 10 -17.57 6.63 -30.09
CA LEU A 10 -18.53 7.02 -29.07
C LEU A 10 -17.93 8.03 -28.07
N LEU A 11 -16.69 7.77 -27.62
CA LEU A 11 -15.98 8.65 -26.69
C LEU A 11 -15.68 10.03 -27.32
N LEU A 12 -15.30 10.06 -28.60
CA LEU A 12 -15.10 11.31 -29.35
C LEU A 12 -16.41 12.07 -29.55
N PHE A 13 -17.51 11.36 -29.83
CA PHE A 13 -18.84 11.96 -29.92
C PHE A 13 -19.24 12.60 -28.58
N ILE A 14 -19.01 11.94 -27.46
CA ILE A 14 -19.29 12.50 -26.12
C ILE A 14 -18.47 13.77 -25.89
N LEU A 15 -17.17 13.78 -26.19
CA LEU A 15 -16.34 14.98 -26.06
C LEU A 15 -16.84 16.13 -26.93
N PHE A 16 -17.22 15.85 -28.17
CA PHE A 16 -17.77 16.83 -29.08
C PHE A 16 -19.12 17.38 -28.60
N ALA A 17 -20.00 16.51 -28.10
CA ALA A 17 -21.28 16.90 -27.52
C ALA A 17 -21.08 17.76 -26.27
N LEU A 18 -20.11 17.44 -25.42
CA LEU A 18 -19.76 18.24 -24.24
C LEU A 18 -19.26 19.63 -24.63
N THR A 19 -18.40 19.76 -25.64
CA THR A 19 -17.87 21.08 -26.05
C THR A 19 -18.91 21.90 -26.79
N LEU A 20 -19.41 21.38 -27.91
CA LEU A 20 -20.29 22.13 -28.79
C LEU A 20 -21.65 22.37 -28.14
N GLY A 21 -22.17 21.36 -27.43
CA GLY A 21 -23.41 21.49 -26.68
C GLY A 21 -23.31 22.54 -25.58
N SER A 22 -22.19 22.59 -24.85
CA SER A 22 -21.98 23.62 -23.82
C SER A 22 -21.96 25.02 -24.40
N ILE A 23 -21.18 25.24 -25.46
CA ILE A 23 -21.10 26.54 -26.15
C ILE A 23 -22.47 26.94 -26.70
N ALA A 24 -23.20 26.00 -27.31
CA ALA A 24 -24.53 26.27 -27.84
C ALA A 24 -25.54 26.65 -26.75
N ILE A 25 -25.53 25.96 -25.60
CA ILE A 25 -26.40 26.29 -24.46
C ILE A 25 -26.03 27.65 -23.89
N SER A 26 -24.73 27.93 -23.72
CA SER A 26 -24.24 29.22 -23.21
C SER A 26 -24.67 30.38 -24.11
N ILE A 27 -24.52 30.24 -25.44
CA ILE A 27 -25.00 31.21 -26.42
C ILE A 27 -26.52 31.35 -26.36
N ALA A 28 -27.27 30.24 -26.28
CA ALA A 28 -28.72 30.27 -26.20
C ALA A 28 -29.21 31.03 -24.96
N PHE A 29 -28.61 30.80 -23.78
CA PHE A 29 -28.93 31.55 -22.57
C PHE A 29 -28.57 33.03 -22.67
N ASN A 30 -27.48 33.37 -23.35
CA ASN A 30 -27.07 34.74 -23.58
C ASN A 30 -28.05 35.49 -24.52
N ILE A 31 -28.52 34.84 -25.59
CA ILE A 31 -29.48 35.41 -26.55
C ILE A 31 -30.88 35.50 -25.94
N LEU A 32 -31.35 34.42 -25.29
CA LEU A 32 -32.67 34.34 -24.66
C LEU A 32 -32.69 34.99 -23.28
N ARG A 33 -31.77 35.93 -23.01
CA ARG A 33 -31.62 36.55 -21.71
C ARG A 33 -32.92 37.27 -21.34
N HIS A 34 -33.56 36.75 -20.31
CA HIS A 34 -34.59 37.42 -19.54
C HIS A 34 -33.93 37.75 -18.21
N ASP A 35 -33.99 39.01 -17.79
CA ASP A 35 -33.30 39.59 -16.62
C ASP A 35 -33.78 39.05 -15.26
N GLN A 36 -34.14 37.76 -15.18
CA GLN A 36 -34.45 37.11 -13.93
C GLN A 36 -33.16 36.64 -13.26
N GLN A 37 -32.74 37.38 -12.22
CA GLN A 37 -31.68 36.96 -11.31
C GLN A 37 -32.24 35.99 -10.27
N GLN A 38 -31.67 34.80 -10.20
CA GLN A 38 -32.01 33.76 -9.23
C GLN A 38 -30.96 33.76 -8.12
N ILE A 39 -31.18 34.56 -7.09
CA ILE A 39 -30.25 34.72 -5.98
C ILE A 39 -30.49 33.60 -4.97
N HIS A 40 -29.53 32.67 -4.88
CA HIS A 40 -29.54 31.58 -3.89
C HIS A 40 -28.13 31.36 -3.33
N GLU A 41 -27.74 32.19 -2.37
CA GLU A 41 -26.41 32.15 -1.74
C GLU A 41 -26.06 30.81 -1.09
N PRO A 42 -26.96 30.14 -0.32
CA PRO A 42 -26.63 28.85 0.28
C PRO A 42 -26.36 27.75 -0.76
N LEU A 43 -27.12 27.75 -1.87
CA LEU A 43 -26.95 26.79 -2.95
C LEU A 43 -25.62 27.01 -3.68
N HIS A 44 -25.27 28.27 -3.95
CA HIS A 44 -23.96 28.64 -4.49
C HIS A 44 -22.82 28.16 -3.59
N ALA A 45 -22.87 28.50 -2.30
CA ALA A 45 -21.85 28.10 -1.34
C ALA A 45 -21.70 26.57 -1.26
N ALA A 46 -22.81 25.83 -1.33
CA ALA A 46 -22.79 24.37 -1.36
C ALA A 46 -22.08 23.81 -2.60
N PHE A 47 -22.35 24.36 -3.80
CA PHE A 47 -21.67 23.94 -5.03
C PHE A 47 -20.17 24.23 -5.00
N GLU A 48 -19.78 25.42 -4.52
CA GLU A 48 -18.36 25.78 -4.39
C GLU A 48 -17.64 24.94 -3.34
N ALA A 49 -18.24 24.69 -2.18
CA ALA A 49 -17.67 23.84 -1.14
C ALA A 49 -17.51 22.39 -1.62
N PHE A 50 -18.53 21.84 -2.30
CA PHE A 50 -18.46 20.52 -2.91
C PHE A 50 -17.31 20.43 -3.93
N GLY A 51 -17.17 21.45 -4.78
CA GLY A 51 -16.10 21.51 -5.76
C GLY A 51 -14.70 21.62 -5.14
N GLY A 52 -14.54 22.47 -4.13
CA GLY A 52 -13.29 22.62 -3.39
C GLY A 52 -12.85 21.33 -2.71
N MET A 53 -13.77 20.65 -2.02
CA MET A 53 -13.50 19.35 -1.39
C MET A 53 -13.18 18.25 -2.41
N ALA A 54 -13.92 18.18 -3.52
CA ALA A 54 -13.64 17.22 -4.59
C ALA A 54 -12.26 17.43 -5.23
N ALA A 55 -11.85 18.69 -5.41
CA ALA A 55 -10.53 19.03 -5.91
C ALA A 55 -9.42 18.60 -4.93
N ILE A 56 -9.57 18.86 -3.62
CA ILE A 56 -8.61 18.42 -2.60
C ILE A 56 -8.51 16.89 -2.56
N ALA A 57 -9.64 16.19 -2.59
CA ALA A 57 -9.67 14.73 -2.61
C ALA A 57 -8.98 14.14 -3.85
N MET A 58 -9.21 14.74 -5.02
CA MET A 58 -8.54 14.38 -6.27
C MET A 58 -7.03 14.64 -6.19
N ALA A 59 -6.61 15.77 -5.61
CA ALA A 59 -5.20 16.08 -5.43
C ALA A 59 -4.49 15.05 -4.55
N MET A 60 -5.12 14.61 -3.46
CA MET A 60 -4.61 13.57 -2.57
C MET A 60 -4.49 12.23 -3.30
N LEU A 61 -5.53 11.83 -4.05
CA LEU A 61 -5.51 10.59 -4.82
C LEU A 61 -4.38 10.60 -5.85
N LEU A 62 -4.22 11.68 -6.62
CA LEU A 62 -3.18 11.77 -7.65
C LEU A 62 -1.77 11.76 -7.05
N LEU A 63 -1.60 12.39 -5.88
CA LEU A 63 -0.32 12.37 -5.16
C LEU A 63 0.02 10.96 -4.66
N GLN A 64 -0.97 10.22 -4.14
CA GLN A 64 -0.80 8.83 -3.72
C GLN A 64 -0.41 7.95 -4.91
N LEU A 65 -1.15 8.06 -6.03
CA LEU A 65 -0.85 7.33 -7.27
C LEU A 65 0.54 7.65 -7.84
N HIS A 66 1.05 8.86 -7.59
CA HIS A 66 2.42 9.23 -7.96
C HIS A 66 3.48 8.58 -7.05
N ARG A 67 3.25 8.56 -5.73
CA ARG A 67 4.18 8.00 -4.74
C ARG A 67 4.33 6.49 -4.84
N ASP A 68 3.25 5.77 -5.12
CA ASP A 68 3.25 4.31 -5.19
C ASP A 68 4.01 3.77 -6.41
N GLY A 69 4.64 4.64 -7.22
CA GLY A 69 5.42 4.25 -8.40
C GLY A 69 4.59 3.58 -9.49
N GLN A 70 3.28 3.39 -9.27
CA GLN A 70 2.38 2.69 -10.18
C GLN A 70 2.30 3.36 -11.56
N ARG A 71 2.69 4.65 -11.66
CA ARG A 71 2.71 5.41 -12.93
C ARG A 71 3.88 6.39 -12.98
N GLU A 72 4.83 6.15 -13.89
CA GLU A 72 6.02 6.98 -14.18
C GLU A 72 5.73 8.41 -14.70
N LYS A 73 4.48 8.87 -14.69
CA LYS A 73 4.09 10.15 -15.32
C LYS A 73 4.07 11.27 -14.30
N GLY A 74 5.06 12.16 -14.40
CA GLY A 74 5.09 13.45 -13.68
C GLY A 74 3.84 14.32 -13.87
N GLU A 75 3.03 14.02 -14.90
CA GLU A 75 1.69 14.60 -15.14
C GLU A 75 0.79 14.58 -13.89
N TYR A 76 0.79 13.48 -13.11
CA TYR A 76 -0.11 13.34 -11.95
C TYR A 76 0.28 14.22 -10.79
N TYR A 77 1.58 14.39 -10.61
CA TYR A 77 2.11 15.32 -9.64
C TYR A 77 1.71 16.76 -9.97
N LEU A 78 1.85 17.16 -11.23
CA LEU A 78 1.46 18.50 -11.70
C LEU A 78 -0.05 18.75 -11.55
N LEU A 79 -0.88 17.79 -11.97
CA LEU A 79 -2.32 17.86 -11.76
C LEU A 79 -2.67 17.91 -10.27
N SER A 80 -2.03 17.10 -9.43
CA SER A 80 -2.26 17.10 -7.98
C SER A 80 -2.02 18.49 -7.38
N MET A 81 -0.89 19.13 -7.68
CA MET A 81 -0.59 20.47 -7.17
C MET A 81 -1.62 21.52 -7.62
N GLY A 82 -2.02 21.48 -8.89
CA GLY A 82 -3.07 22.38 -9.42
C GLY A 82 -4.42 22.18 -8.72
N PHE A 83 -4.85 20.93 -8.54
CA PHE A 83 -6.09 20.61 -7.82
C PHE A 83 -6.03 21.02 -6.35
N PHE A 84 -4.87 20.90 -5.69
CA PHE A 84 -4.71 21.26 -4.29
C PHE A 84 -4.87 22.77 -4.09
N MET A 85 -4.17 23.58 -4.90
CA MET A 85 -4.26 25.04 -4.82
C MET A 85 -5.64 25.57 -5.20
N MET A 86 -6.23 25.02 -6.28
CA MET A 86 -7.60 25.34 -6.69
C MET A 86 -8.60 24.99 -5.58
N GLY A 87 -8.50 23.79 -4.99
CA GLY A 87 -9.42 23.32 -3.97
C GLY A 87 -9.37 24.11 -2.66
N ILE A 88 -8.19 24.55 -2.21
CA ILE A 88 -8.06 25.44 -1.05
C ILE A 88 -8.80 26.75 -1.29
N LEU A 89 -8.53 27.41 -2.42
CA LEU A 89 -9.10 28.73 -2.73
C LEU A 89 -10.61 28.65 -3.04
N ASP A 90 -11.09 27.60 -3.70
CA ASP A 90 -12.52 27.36 -3.92
C ASP A 90 -13.25 27.13 -2.58
N THR A 91 -12.65 26.39 -1.64
CA THR A 91 -13.22 26.18 -0.29
C THR A 91 -13.31 27.50 0.48
N MET A 92 -12.29 28.36 0.37
CA MET A 92 -12.29 29.71 0.95
C MET A 92 -13.31 30.62 0.26
N HIS A 93 -13.49 30.50 -1.04
CA HIS A 93 -14.51 31.22 -1.79
C HIS A 93 -15.92 30.81 -1.35
N ALA A 94 -16.17 29.53 -1.10
CA ALA A 94 -17.46 29.02 -0.66
C ALA A 94 -17.97 29.65 0.64
N VAL A 95 -17.06 30.03 1.54
CA VAL A 95 -17.37 30.70 2.82
C VAL A 95 -17.29 32.24 2.73
N SER A 96 -16.93 32.78 1.58
CA SER A 96 -16.88 34.22 1.35
C SER A 96 -18.26 34.76 1.01
N SER A 97 -18.58 35.96 1.52
CA SER A 97 -19.82 36.66 1.19
C SER A 97 -19.62 37.47 -0.10
N PHE A 98 -20.72 37.75 -0.80
CA PHE A 98 -20.68 38.55 -2.01
C PHE A 98 -20.10 39.95 -1.73
N GLY A 99 -19.24 40.46 -2.63
CA GLY A 99 -18.56 41.75 -2.49
C GLY A 99 -17.04 41.67 -2.66
N TYR A 100 -16.30 42.38 -1.81
CA TYR A 100 -14.84 42.43 -1.83
C TYR A 100 -14.21 41.04 -1.61
N GLY A 101 -13.20 40.71 -2.41
CA GLY A 101 -12.50 39.42 -2.32
C GLY A 101 -13.25 38.21 -2.90
N PHE A 102 -14.58 38.27 -3.06
CA PHE A 102 -15.41 37.15 -3.53
C PHE A 102 -14.97 36.63 -4.90
N ILE A 103 -15.00 37.48 -5.93
CA ILE A 103 -14.59 37.13 -7.30
C ILE A 103 -13.08 36.89 -7.38
N LEU A 104 -12.29 37.57 -6.55
CA LEU A 104 -10.83 37.43 -6.54
C LEU A 104 -10.41 36.02 -6.11
N LEU A 105 -10.97 35.50 -5.02
CA LEU A 105 -10.68 34.13 -4.56
C LEU A 105 -10.98 33.11 -5.65
N ARG A 106 -12.15 33.21 -6.28
CA ARG A 106 -12.55 32.35 -7.39
C ARG A 106 -11.60 32.44 -8.60
N SER A 107 -11.24 33.66 -8.98
CA SER A 107 -10.35 33.92 -10.12
C SER A 107 -8.93 33.39 -9.88
N LEU A 108 -8.41 33.57 -8.66
CA LEU A 108 -7.10 33.04 -8.26
C LEU A 108 -7.10 31.50 -8.18
N ALA A 109 -8.19 30.89 -7.70
CA ALA A 109 -8.35 29.43 -7.68
C ALA A 109 -8.17 28.84 -9.08
N GLY A 110 -8.90 29.40 -10.05
CA GLY A 110 -8.79 29.00 -11.44
C GLY A 110 -7.40 29.27 -12.04
N LEU A 111 -6.79 30.42 -11.75
CA LEU A 111 -5.48 30.77 -12.30
C LEU A 111 -4.38 29.84 -11.77
N PHE A 112 -4.32 29.63 -10.46
CA PHE A 112 -3.31 28.77 -9.85
C PHE A 112 -3.47 27.32 -10.30
N GLY A 113 -4.70 26.81 -10.35
CA GLY A 113 -4.99 25.49 -10.93
C GLY A 113 -4.54 25.39 -12.39
N GLY A 114 -4.97 26.33 -13.23
CA GLY A 114 -4.66 26.38 -14.66
C GLY A 114 -3.15 26.44 -14.95
N CYS A 115 -2.40 27.28 -14.21
CA CYS A 115 -0.94 27.36 -14.33
C CYS A 115 -0.26 26.01 -14.12
N TRP A 116 -0.64 25.27 -13.08
CA TRP A 116 -0.09 23.94 -12.80
C TRP A 116 -0.54 22.90 -13.79
N PHE A 117 -1.80 22.93 -14.23
CA PHE A 117 -2.31 22.02 -15.24
C PHE A 117 -1.59 22.19 -16.57
N ALA A 118 -1.29 23.43 -16.98
CA ALA A 118 -0.60 23.69 -18.24
C ALA A 118 0.86 23.17 -18.26
N LEU A 119 1.50 23.01 -17.09
CA LEU A 119 2.87 22.50 -17.00
C LEU A 119 3.04 21.06 -17.51
N VAL A 120 1.95 20.31 -17.75
CA VAL A 120 2.01 18.96 -18.35
C VAL A 120 2.70 18.95 -19.73
N TRP A 121 2.72 20.09 -20.44
CA TRP A 121 3.47 20.27 -21.69
C TRP A 121 4.98 20.29 -21.51
N PHE A 122 5.47 20.54 -20.29
CA PHE A 122 6.88 20.69 -19.96
C PHE A 122 7.33 19.61 -18.97
N PRO A 123 7.42 18.33 -19.37
CA PRO A 123 7.68 17.21 -18.46
C PRO A 123 9.03 17.30 -17.71
N ARG A 124 10.01 18.05 -18.24
CA ARG A 124 11.28 18.32 -17.55
C ARG A 124 11.10 19.12 -16.27
N VAL A 125 10.11 20.02 -16.23
CA VAL A 125 9.80 20.85 -15.07
C VAL A 125 9.40 19.99 -13.87
N CYS A 126 8.67 18.89 -14.10
CA CYS A 126 8.28 17.97 -13.03
C CYS A 126 9.50 17.35 -12.31
N LYS A 127 10.56 16.95 -13.06
CA LYS A 127 11.76 16.36 -12.47
C LYS A 127 12.53 17.37 -11.61
N THR A 128 12.55 18.64 -12.01
CA THR A 128 13.23 19.72 -11.29
C THR A 128 12.45 20.18 -10.06
N ILE A 129 11.12 20.21 -10.13
CA ILE A 129 10.24 20.67 -9.04
C ILE A 129 10.04 19.59 -7.98
N GLY A 130 9.86 18.33 -8.39
CA GLY A 130 9.53 17.23 -7.47
C GLY A 130 10.61 16.87 -6.46
N SER A 131 11.87 17.28 -6.68
CA SER A 131 12.99 17.04 -5.77
C SER A 131 13.20 18.14 -4.72
N LYS A 132 12.41 19.23 -4.76
CA LYS A 132 12.58 20.41 -3.90
C LYS A 132 11.34 20.67 -3.05
N PRO A 133 11.47 21.35 -1.89
CA PRO A 133 10.32 21.72 -1.05
C PRO A 133 9.44 22.85 -1.64
N ILE A 134 9.72 23.29 -2.88
CA ILE A 134 9.04 24.40 -3.55
C ILE A 134 7.50 24.25 -3.57
N PRO A 135 6.93 23.06 -3.86
CA PRO A 135 5.47 22.94 -3.97
C PRO A 135 4.76 23.05 -2.63
N TRP A 136 5.37 22.60 -1.53
CA TRP A 136 4.85 22.82 -0.18
C TRP A 136 4.85 24.29 0.19
N PHE A 137 5.91 25.01 -0.15
CA PHE A 137 5.95 26.46 0.02
C PHE A 137 4.82 27.16 -0.76
N LEU A 138 4.58 26.77 -2.02
CA LEU A 138 3.52 27.35 -2.85
C LEU A 138 2.12 27.04 -2.32
N ILE A 139 1.89 25.84 -1.78
CA ILE A 139 0.65 25.47 -1.10
C ILE A 139 0.43 26.34 0.13
N SER A 140 1.45 26.48 0.99
CA SER A 140 1.38 27.34 2.17
C SER A 140 1.14 28.80 1.81
N ALA A 141 1.82 29.30 0.78
CA ALA A 141 1.62 30.66 0.26
C ALA A 141 0.18 30.85 -0.27
N THR A 142 -0.41 29.84 -0.91
CA THR A 142 -1.80 29.86 -1.38
C THR A 142 -2.78 29.95 -0.22
N LEU A 143 -2.57 29.13 0.82
CA LEU A 143 -3.38 29.16 2.04
C LEU A 143 -3.31 30.54 2.71
N ILE A 144 -2.10 31.08 2.88
CA ILE A 144 -1.89 32.41 3.47
C ILE A 144 -2.58 33.49 2.61
N THR A 145 -2.39 33.45 1.28
CA THR A 145 -3.02 34.42 0.37
C THR A 145 -4.55 34.39 0.49
N GLY A 146 -5.15 33.20 0.52
CA GLY A 146 -6.59 33.08 0.69
C GLY A 146 -7.09 33.56 2.06
N LEU A 147 -6.37 33.26 3.15
CA LEU A 147 -6.68 33.77 4.49
C LEU A 147 -6.57 35.29 4.58
N LEU A 148 -5.57 35.89 3.92
CA LEU A 148 -5.41 37.33 3.84
C LEU A 148 -6.57 37.98 3.09
N ILE A 149 -6.98 37.41 1.96
CA ILE A 149 -8.12 37.91 1.19
C ILE A 149 -9.41 37.81 2.01
N LEU A 150 -9.62 36.71 2.76
CA LEU A 150 -10.80 36.54 3.61
C LEU A 150 -10.83 37.50 4.80
N SER A 151 -9.67 37.78 5.40
CA SER A 151 -9.55 38.62 6.60
C SER A 151 -9.55 40.11 6.29
N TYR A 152 -8.92 40.52 5.18
CA TYR A 152 -8.70 41.92 4.81
C TYR A 152 -9.37 42.26 3.48
N ARG A 153 -10.65 41.95 3.34
CA ARG A 153 -11.38 42.01 2.06
C ARG A 153 -11.32 43.39 1.40
N GLU A 154 -11.50 44.46 2.16
CA GLU A 154 -11.54 45.85 1.67
C GLU A 154 -10.22 46.35 1.10
N PHE A 155 -9.09 45.71 1.46
CA PHE A 155 -7.78 46.05 0.92
C PHE A 155 -7.61 45.62 -0.54
N PHE A 156 -8.36 44.60 -0.97
CA PHE A 156 -8.26 44.06 -2.32
C PHE A 156 -9.22 44.76 -3.28
N PRO A 157 -8.85 44.92 -4.56
CA PRO A 157 -9.66 45.65 -5.52
C PRO A 157 -11.02 44.97 -5.75
N LEU A 158 -12.08 45.77 -5.78
CA LEU A 158 -13.41 45.31 -6.18
C LEU A 158 -13.36 44.86 -7.65
N MET A 159 -13.64 43.58 -7.89
CA MET A 159 -13.57 42.95 -9.21
C MET A 159 -14.86 43.07 -10.03
N MET A 160 -15.79 43.89 -9.55
CA MET A 160 -17.03 44.23 -10.22
C MET A 160 -17.27 45.73 -10.04
N LYS A 161 -17.59 46.44 -11.12
CA LYS A 161 -17.97 47.87 -11.11
C LYS A 161 -19.20 48.05 -11.98
N ASP A 162 -20.22 48.72 -11.46
CA ASP A 162 -21.48 49.01 -12.18
C ASP A 162 -22.15 47.75 -12.78
N GLY A 163 -22.12 46.64 -12.04
CA GLY A 163 -22.69 45.36 -12.48
C GLY A 163 -21.88 44.63 -13.56
N LYS A 164 -20.73 45.16 -13.98
CA LYS A 164 -19.82 44.54 -14.94
C LYS A 164 -18.53 44.08 -14.27
N LEU A 165 -17.97 42.98 -14.75
CA LEU A 165 -16.65 42.50 -14.31
C LEU A 165 -15.56 43.49 -14.74
N THR A 166 -14.57 43.70 -13.87
CA THR A 166 -13.42 44.53 -14.21
C THR A 166 -12.54 43.84 -15.26
N SER A 167 -11.78 44.63 -16.03
CA SER A 167 -10.83 44.08 -17.01
C SER A 167 -9.81 43.13 -16.39
N THR A 168 -9.43 43.35 -15.12
CA THR A 168 -8.57 42.46 -14.35
C THR A 168 -9.21 41.11 -14.08
N ALA A 169 -10.49 41.09 -13.67
CA ALA A 169 -11.23 39.85 -13.45
C ALA A 169 -11.40 39.07 -14.75
N ILE A 170 -11.75 39.76 -15.85
CA ILE A 170 -11.88 39.15 -17.18
C ILE A 170 -10.55 38.52 -17.62
N ALA A 171 -9.45 39.27 -17.51
CA ALA A 171 -8.13 38.80 -17.93
C ALA A 171 -7.67 37.56 -17.16
N ILE A 172 -7.83 37.54 -15.82
CA ILE A 172 -7.43 36.40 -14.98
C ILE A 172 -8.24 35.14 -15.34
N ASN A 173 -9.55 35.26 -15.51
CA ASN A 173 -10.40 34.10 -15.80
C ASN A 173 -10.20 33.58 -17.23
N LEU A 174 -10.00 34.47 -18.21
CA LEU A 174 -9.64 34.08 -19.58
C LEU A 174 -8.29 33.34 -19.62
N LEU A 175 -7.29 33.84 -18.88
CA LEU A 175 -5.99 33.17 -18.74
C LEU A 175 -6.13 31.81 -18.04
N SER A 176 -6.91 31.72 -16.96
CA SER A 176 -7.19 30.45 -16.28
C SER A 176 -7.84 29.43 -17.23
N GLY A 177 -8.90 29.84 -17.94
CA GLY A 177 -9.64 28.98 -18.85
C GLY A 177 -8.79 28.47 -20.00
N THR A 178 -7.95 29.33 -20.59
CA THR A 178 -7.03 28.97 -21.68
C THR A 178 -5.89 28.05 -21.22
N LEU A 179 -5.29 28.29 -20.05
CA LEU A 179 -4.27 27.39 -19.48
C LEU A 179 -4.84 26.00 -19.18
N THR A 180 -6.05 25.96 -18.62
CA THR A 180 -6.76 24.70 -18.35
C THR A 180 -7.14 23.99 -19.65
N PHE A 181 -7.55 24.74 -20.68
CA PHE A 181 -7.82 24.20 -22.02
C PHE A 181 -6.57 23.57 -22.64
N ALA A 182 -5.42 24.24 -22.54
CA ALA A 182 -4.16 23.72 -23.03
C ALA A 182 -3.81 22.37 -22.36
N ALA A 183 -4.08 22.22 -21.07
CA ALA A 183 -3.94 20.95 -20.37
C ALA A 183 -4.94 19.89 -20.87
N ALA A 184 -6.20 20.26 -21.13
CA ALA A 184 -7.20 19.36 -21.70
C ALA A 184 -6.75 18.82 -23.09
N LEU A 185 -6.19 19.69 -23.94
CA LEU A 185 -5.64 19.33 -25.25
C LEU A 185 -4.45 18.36 -25.13
N TYR A 186 -3.59 18.53 -24.12
CA TYR A 186 -2.50 17.59 -23.86
C TYR A 186 -3.02 16.17 -23.61
N PHE A 187 -3.99 16.03 -22.71
CA PHE A 187 -4.57 14.73 -22.40
C PHE A 187 -5.41 14.17 -23.55
N PHE A 188 -6.05 15.03 -24.35
CA PHE A 188 -6.76 14.61 -25.55
C PHE A 188 -5.80 14.02 -26.58
N ARG A 189 -4.66 14.68 -26.81
CA ARG A 189 -3.57 14.17 -27.66
C ARG A 189 -3.05 12.83 -27.14
N GLU A 190 -2.89 12.69 -25.83
CA GLU A 190 -2.43 11.44 -25.22
C GLU A 190 -3.47 10.32 -25.35
N PHE A 191 -4.76 10.63 -25.17
CA PHE A 191 -5.86 9.71 -25.42
C PHE A 191 -5.91 9.26 -26.88
N TRP A 192 -5.72 10.20 -27.83
CA TRP A 192 -5.67 9.89 -29.25
C TRP A 192 -4.54 8.93 -29.60
N ARG A 193 -3.35 9.14 -29.01
CA ARG A 193 -2.16 8.30 -29.27
C ARG A 193 -2.21 6.94 -28.58
N SER A 194 -2.64 6.90 -27.32
CA SER A 194 -2.49 5.72 -26.45
C SER A 194 -3.80 4.99 -26.13
N SER A 195 -4.95 5.65 -26.34
CA SER A 195 -6.30 5.15 -25.95
C SER A 195 -6.45 4.72 -24.50
N ARG A 196 -5.61 5.28 -23.62
CA ARG A 196 -5.75 5.10 -22.18
C ARG A 196 -7.01 5.80 -21.69
N THR A 197 -7.84 5.07 -20.96
CA THR A 197 -9.10 5.58 -20.41
C THR A 197 -8.90 6.74 -19.43
N GLU A 198 -7.76 6.79 -18.77
CA GLU A 198 -7.42 7.83 -17.79
C GLU A 198 -7.17 9.18 -18.45
N SER A 199 -6.47 9.19 -19.59
CA SER A 199 -6.31 10.40 -20.39
C SER A 199 -7.66 10.95 -20.84
N TYR A 200 -8.63 10.07 -21.16
CA TYR A 200 -9.99 10.49 -21.49
C TYR A 200 -10.71 11.16 -20.31
N PHE A 201 -10.62 10.59 -19.09
CA PHE A 201 -11.21 11.21 -17.90
C PHE A 201 -10.61 12.58 -17.61
N PHE A 202 -9.27 12.70 -17.70
CA PHE A 202 -8.60 13.99 -17.54
C PHE A 202 -9.02 15.00 -18.60
N THR A 203 -9.16 14.58 -19.86
CA THR A 203 -9.70 15.46 -20.92
C THR A 203 -11.10 15.94 -20.57
N CYS A 204 -12.04 15.05 -20.25
CA CYS A 204 -13.42 15.44 -19.94
C CYS A 204 -13.49 16.44 -18.79
N MET A 205 -12.79 16.14 -17.69
CA MET A 205 -12.77 16.95 -16.49
C MET A 205 -12.14 18.33 -16.74
N LEU A 206 -10.94 18.39 -17.34
CA LEU A 206 -10.25 19.66 -17.60
C LEU A 206 -10.99 20.50 -18.63
N LEU A 207 -11.64 19.86 -19.61
CA LEU A 207 -12.46 20.55 -20.60
C LEU A 207 -13.68 21.22 -19.97
N LEU A 208 -14.39 20.51 -19.08
CA LEU A 208 -15.52 21.09 -18.34
C LEU A 208 -15.10 22.24 -17.42
N LEU A 209 -13.97 22.09 -16.72
CA LEU A 209 -13.40 23.17 -15.89
C LEU A 209 -12.97 24.38 -16.74
N SER A 210 -12.38 24.12 -17.91
CA SER A 210 -11.98 25.16 -18.85
C SER A 210 -13.18 25.93 -19.41
N LEU A 211 -14.21 25.22 -19.88
CA LEU A 211 -15.44 25.84 -20.38
C LEU A 211 -16.10 26.70 -19.29
N SER A 212 -16.22 26.18 -18.07
CA SER A 212 -16.73 26.96 -16.94
C SER A 212 -15.94 28.26 -16.71
N SER A 213 -14.61 28.22 -16.76
CA SER A 213 -13.78 29.43 -16.59
C SER A 213 -13.88 30.42 -17.75
N LEU A 214 -14.10 29.94 -18.98
CA LEU A 214 -14.28 30.80 -20.16
C LEU A 214 -15.68 31.41 -20.24
N GLU A 215 -16.68 30.74 -19.67
CA GLU A 215 -18.06 31.21 -19.62
C GLU A 215 -18.30 32.21 -18.48
N PHE A 216 -17.48 32.20 -17.42
CA PHE A 216 -17.61 33.13 -16.30
C PHE A 216 -17.58 34.63 -16.72
N PRO A 217 -16.61 35.13 -17.52
CA PRO A 217 -16.52 36.55 -17.87
C PRO A 217 -17.70 37.10 -18.69
N ILE A 218 -18.38 36.22 -19.44
CA ILE A 218 -19.53 36.59 -20.27
C ILE A 218 -20.85 36.51 -19.49
N SER A 219 -20.81 35.96 -18.27
CA SER A 219 -22.00 35.73 -17.45
C SER A 219 -22.37 36.91 -16.56
N VAL A 220 -23.67 37.12 -16.36
CA VAL A 220 -24.17 38.08 -15.37
C VAL A 220 -24.38 37.35 -14.05
N VAL A 221 -23.93 37.88 -12.92
CA VAL A 221 -24.08 37.19 -11.62
C VAL A 221 -25.55 36.84 -11.36
N TRP A 222 -25.79 35.62 -10.86
CA TRP A 222 -27.12 35.07 -10.54
C TRP A 222 -28.06 34.86 -11.74
N SER A 223 -27.59 35.04 -12.97
CA SER A 223 -28.36 34.71 -14.18
C SER A 223 -28.37 33.21 -14.48
N ARG A 224 -29.15 32.80 -15.49
CA ARG A 224 -29.17 31.42 -15.98
C ARG A 224 -27.81 30.98 -16.55
N ASP A 225 -27.12 31.84 -17.28
CA ASP A 225 -25.76 31.60 -17.77
C ASP A 225 -24.74 31.48 -16.62
N TRP A 226 -24.95 32.20 -15.52
CA TRP A 226 -24.12 32.04 -14.33
C TRP A 226 -24.34 30.69 -13.63
N TRP A 227 -25.59 30.27 -13.44
CA TRP A 227 -25.86 28.94 -12.88
C TRP A 227 -25.40 27.80 -13.80
N PHE A 228 -25.43 28.02 -15.12
CA PHE A 228 -24.98 27.02 -16.09
C PHE A 228 -23.49 26.68 -15.92
N TRP A 229 -22.61 27.67 -15.71
CA TRP A 229 -21.20 27.36 -15.48
C TRP A 229 -20.96 26.66 -14.15
N HIS A 230 -21.76 26.91 -13.11
CA HIS A 230 -21.72 26.08 -11.89
C HIS A 230 -22.12 24.63 -12.18
N VAL A 231 -23.16 24.40 -12.97
CA VAL A 231 -23.58 23.05 -13.37
C VAL A 231 -22.47 22.31 -14.13
N GLN A 232 -21.76 22.98 -15.05
CA GLN A 232 -20.60 22.40 -15.74
C GLN A 232 -19.50 21.98 -14.77
N ARG A 233 -19.23 22.79 -13.73
CA ARG A 233 -18.27 22.44 -12.67
C ARG A 233 -18.73 21.23 -11.87
N CYS A 234 -20.00 21.19 -11.44
CA CYS A 234 -20.57 20.04 -10.75
C CYS A 234 -20.47 18.76 -11.60
N LEU A 235 -20.66 18.87 -12.91
CA LEU A 235 -20.44 17.76 -13.84
C LEU A 235 -18.97 17.33 -13.89
N ALA A 236 -18.03 18.28 -13.91
CA ALA A 236 -16.59 17.98 -13.84
C ALA A 236 -16.23 17.21 -12.56
N TYR A 237 -16.78 17.61 -11.41
CA TYR A 237 -16.56 16.92 -10.15
C TYR A 237 -17.25 15.56 -10.10
N THR A 238 -18.38 15.38 -10.78
CA THR A 238 -19.00 14.05 -10.95
C THR A 238 -18.06 13.11 -11.71
N VAL A 239 -17.36 13.61 -12.74
CA VAL A 239 -16.32 12.84 -13.46
C VAL A 239 -15.15 12.49 -12.53
N VAL A 240 -14.74 13.42 -11.65
CA VAL A 240 -13.73 13.16 -10.60
C VAL A 240 -14.16 12.01 -9.69
N PHE A 241 -15.35 12.09 -9.09
CA PHE A 241 -15.85 11.05 -8.20
C PHE A 241 -15.96 9.69 -8.89
N TYR A 242 -16.44 9.68 -10.13
CA TYR A 242 -16.48 8.45 -10.93
C TYR A 242 -15.07 7.86 -11.14
N TYR A 243 -14.08 8.69 -11.48
CA TYR A 243 -12.69 8.24 -11.60
C TYR A 243 -12.14 7.70 -10.27
N MET A 244 -12.36 8.40 -9.16
CA MET A 244 -11.95 7.96 -7.83
C MET A 244 -12.56 6.61 -7.46
N LEU A 245 -13.86 6.44 -7.66
CA LEU A 245 -14.56 5.17 -7.40
C LEU A 245 -13.99 4.04 -8.26
N ARG A 246 -13.72 4.31 -9.54
CA ARG A 246 -13.11 3.33 -10.45
C ARG A 246 -11.71 2.90 -10.00
N VAL A 247 -10.89 3.83 -9.51
CA VAL A 247 -9.58 3.52 -8.95
C VAL A 247 -9.72 2.70 -7.67
N PHE A 248 -10.60 3.11 -6.75
CA PHE A 248 -10.85 2.39 -5.50
C PHE A 248 -11.28 0.94 -5.73
N LEU A 249 -12.25 0.73 -6.63
CA LEU A 249 -12.72 -0.61 -6.99
C LEU A 249 -11.61 -1.47 -7.61
N ARG A 250 -10.75 -0.88 -8.45
CA ARG A 250 -9.60 -1.59 -9.05
C ARG A 250 -8.60 -2.03 -7.97
N VAL A 251 -8.19 -1.10 -7.10
CA VAL A 251 -7.23 -1.39 -6.03
C VAL A 251 -7.79 -2.42 -5.06
N SER A 252 -9.07 -2.35 -4.72
CA SER A 252 -9.73 -3.34 -3.84
C SER A 252 -9.74 -4.75 -4.45
N ASP A 253 -9.97 -4.87 -5.76
CA ASP A 253 -9.94 -6.17 -6.46
C ASP A 253 -8.51 -6.74 -6.55
N GLU A 254 -7.52 -5.91 -6.86
CA GLU A 254 -6.10 -6.30 -6.88
C GLU A 254 -5.61 -6.74 -5.49
N LEU A 255 -6.02 -6.03 -4.44
CA LEU A 255 -5.69 -6.37 -3.06
C LEU A 255 -6.28 -7.73 -2.68
N LYS A 256 -7.55 -8.00 -3.02
CA LYS A 256 -8.19 -9.30 -2.76
C LYS A 256 -7.46 -10.45 -3.47
N LYS A 257 -7.10 -10.26 -4.75
CA LYS A 257 -6.35 -11.27 -5.51
C LYS A 257 -4.98 -11.56 -4.90
N THR A 258 -4.27 -10.50 -4.51
CA THR A 258 -2.95 -10.63 -3.87
C THR A 258 -3.06 -11.33 -2.51
N ASN A 259 -4.08 -11.01 -1.72
CA ASN A 259 -4.33 -11.67 -0.44
C ASN A 259 -4.64 -13.16 -0.61
N MET A 260 -5.51 -13.54 -1.57
CA MET A 260 -5.77 -14.95 -1.87
C MET A 260 -4.52 -15.71 -2.33
N GLN A 261 -3.65 -15.06 -3.12
CA GLN A 261 -2.38 -15.65 -3.52
C GLN A 261 -1.44 -15.84 -2.33
N LEU A 262 -1.35 -14.86 -1.44
CA LEU A 262 -0.53 -14.95 -0.22
C LEU A 262 -1.05 -16.06 0.71
N GLU A 263 -2.35 -16.13 0.94
CA GLU A 263 -2.97 -17.20 1.72
C GLU A 263 -2.69 -18.59 1.13
N GLY A 264 -2.76 -18.73 -0.19
CA GLY A 264 -2.38 -19.97 -0.88
C GLY A 264 -0.91 -20.35 -0.67
N ARG A 265 0.01 -19.39 -0.82
CA ARG A 265 1.46 -19.64 -0.59
C ARG A 265 1.77 -19.95 0.88
N ILE A 266 1.06 -19.32 1.81
CA ILE A 266 1.19 -19.63 3.24
C ILE A 266 0.71 -21.06 3.50
N ALA A 267 -0.46 -21.44 3.00
CA ALA A 267 -1.00 -22.79 3.18
C ALA A 267 -0.06 -23.88 2.61
N GLU A 268 0.48 -23.66 1.41
CA GLU A 268 1.46 -24.55 0.79
C GLU A 268 2.73 -24.70 1.65
N ARG A 269 3.33 -23.57 2.05
CA ARG A 269 4.54 -23.58 2.89
C ARG A 269 4.30 -24.19 4.27
N THR A 270 3.13 -23.95 4.87
CA THR A 270 2.74 -24.56 6.14
C THR A 270 2.58 -26.07 6.00
N ALA A 271 1.98 -26.56 4.92
CA ALA A 271 1.86 -28.00 4.66
C ALA A 271 3.22 -28.68 4.48
N ASP A 272 4.13 -28.07 3.71
CA ASP A 272 5.49 -28.58 3.52
C ASP A 272 6.30 -28.60 4.82
N LEU A 273 6.26 -27.51 5.59
CA LEU A 273 6.92 -27.46 6.90
C LEU A 273 6.36 -28.50 7.86
N THR A 274 5.04 -28.71 7.86
CA THR A 274 4.41 -29.72 8.72
C THR A 274 4.86 -31.13 8.33
N ARG A 275 5.02 -31.41 7.03
CA ARG A 275 5.57 -32.68 6.53
C ARG A 275 7.03 -32.85 6.95
N GLU A 276 7.87 -31.84 6.77
CA GLU A 276 9.28 -31.88 7.18
C GLU A 276 9.42 -32.10 8.70
N VAL A 277 8.61 -31.42 9.51
CA VAL A 277 8.59 -31.61 10.97
C VAL A 277 8.16 -33.04 11.33
N ALA A 278 7.13 -33.58 10.69
CA ALA A 278 6.68 -34.95 10.92
C ALA A 278 7.77 -35.98 10.57
N GLU A 279 8.48 -35.79 9.45
CA GLU A 279 9.61 -36.63 9.07
C GLU A 279 10.76 -36.52 10.08
N ARG A 280 11.13 -35.32 10.51
CA ARG A 280 12.16 -35.12 11.54
C ARG A 280 11.80 -35.81 12.86
N ILE A 281 10.54 -35.75 13.28
CA ILE A 281 10.06 -36.46 14.47
C ILE A 281 10.19 -37.97 14.28
N ARG A 282 9.86 -38.50 13.09
CA ARG A 282 9.99 -39.94 12.79
C ARG A 282 11.44 -40.40 12.86
N TYR A 283 12.35 -39.71 12.18
CA TYR A 283 13.79 -40.00 12.24
C TYR A 283 14.35 -39.86 13.65
N GLY A 284 13.88 -38.88 14.42
CA GLY A 284 14.22 -38.74 15.84
C GLY A 284 13.86 -40.01 16.64
N ARG A 285 12.63 -40.51 16.49
CA ARG A 285 12.19 -41.75 17.16
C ARG A 285 12.96 -42.99 16.71
N GLU A 286 13.18 -43.17 15.41
CA GLU A 286 13.94 -44.30 14.87
C GLU A 286 15.37 -44.31 15.43
N ARG A 287 16.02 -43.14 15.43
CA ARG A 287 17.35 -42.97 16.03
C ARG A 287 17.35 -43.30 17.52
N ASP A 288 16.38 -42.78 18.27
CA ASP A 288 16.31 -42.99 19.73
C ASP A 288 16.05 -44.47 20.06
N GLN A 289 15.27 -45.20 19.24
CA GLN A 289 15.08 -46.64 19.37
C GLN A 289 16.39 -47.42 19.11
N VAL A 290 17.11 -47.10 18.03
CA VAL A 290 18.40 -47.73 17.71
C VAL A 290 19.42 -47.47 18.83
N ILE A 291 19.44 -46.27 19.41
CA ILE A 291 20.30 -45.95 20.55
C ILE A 291 19.95 -46.84 21.76
N ALA A 292 18.67 -47.05 22.05
CA ALA A 292 18.23 -47.92 23.15
C ALA A 292 18.64 -49.39 22.91
N GLU A 293 18.45 -49.92 21.71
CA GLU A 293 18.85 -51.28 21.33
C GLU A 293 20.37 -51.47 21.45
N LEU A 294 21.16 -50.48 21.01
CA LEU A 294 22.63 -50.48 21.17
C LEU A 294 23.04 -50.51 22.64
N GLN A 295 22.40 -49.68 23.48
CA GLN A 295 22.68 -49.65 24.91
C GLN A 295 22.35 -50.99 25.60
N GLU A 296 21.25 -51.64 25.21
CA GLU A 296 20.88 -52.96 25.72
C GLU A 296 21.89 -54.03 25.30
N ALA A 297 22.25 -54.08 24.01
CA ALA A 297 23.25 -55.04 23.50
C ALA A 297 24.60 -54.86 24.20
N MET A 298 25.06 -53.62 24.42
CA MET A 298 26.27 -53.34 25.19
C MET A 298 26.17 -53.86 26.63
N THR A 299 24.99 -53.79 27.23
CA THR A 299 24.74 -54.30 28.59
C THR A 299 24.78 -55.83 28.62
N GLN A 300 24.17 -56.50 27.64
CA GLN A 300 24.22 -57.96 27.51
C GLN A 300 25.64 -58.47 27.28
N ILE A 301 26.44 -57.79 26.43
CA ILE A 301 27.86 -58.13 26.22
C ILE A 301 28.62 -58.03 27.55
N LYS A 302 28.43 -56.94 28.32
CA LYS A 302 29.07 -56.80 29.65
C LYS A 302 28.74 -57.96 30.59
N VAL A 303 27.48 -58.41 30.61
CA VAL A 303 27.06 -59.58 31.41
C VAL A 303 27.72 -60.87 30.91
N LEU A 304 27.71 -61.11 29.59
CA LEU A 304 28.30 -62.31 28.98
C LEU A 304 29.82 -62.36 29.18
N THR A 305 30.53 -61.24 29.07
CA THR A 305 31.96 -61.15 29.38
C THR A 305 32.27 -61.32 30.87
N GLY A 306 31.28 -61.16 31.75
CA GLY A 306 31.41 -61.41 33.18
C GLY A 306 31.22 -62.89 33.57
N LEU A 307 30.74 -63.74 32.66
CA LEU A 307 30.58 -65.18 32.92
C LEU A 307 31.92 -65.90 32.76
N LEU A 308 32.49 -66.34 33.87
CA LEU A 308 33.73 -67.12 33.89
C LEU A 308 33.40 -68.61 33.81
N PRO A 309 33.65 -69.30 32.68
CA PRO A 309 33.39 -70.73 32.55
C PRO A 309 34.28 -71.51 33.51
N THR A 310 33.69 -72.12 34.54
CA THR A 310 34.42 -72.90 35.55
C THR A 310 34.20 -74.39 35.39
N CYS A 311 35.24 -75.19 35.66
CA CYS A 311 35.12 -76.65 35.69
C CYS A 311 34.34 -77.07 36.94
N ALA A 312 33.25 -77.83 36.77
CA ALA A 312 32.40 -78.25 37.89
C ALA A 312 33.15 -79.05 38.96
N SER A 313 34.16 -79.83 38.55
CA SER A 313 34.96 -80.71 39.42
C SER A 313 36.13 -79.99 40.09
N CYS A 314 37.00 -79.31 39.32
CA CYS A 314 38.24 -78.74 39.86
C CYS A 314 38.25 -77.20 39.96
N LYS A 315 37.15 -76.52 39.65
CA LYS A 315 36.92 -75.06 39.76
C LYS A 315 37.87 -74.15 38.96
N LYS A 316 38.75 -74.71 38.12
CA LYS A 316 39.55 -73.94 37.15
C LYS A 316 38.66 -73.14 36.21
N ILE A 317 39.10 -71.92 35.86
CA ILE A 317 38.46 -71.06 34.86
C ILE A 317 39.06 -71.38 33.48
N ARG A 318 38.22 -71.45 32.45
CA ARG A 318 38.68 -71.51 31.06
C ARG A 318 38.92 -70.10 30.53
N ASP A 319 40.15 -69.81 30.09
CA ASP A 319 40.53 -68.51 29.51
C ASP A 319 40.05 -68.36 28.06
N ALA A 320 40.33 -67.20 27.45
CA ALA A 320 39.89 -66.87 26.09
C ALA A 320 40.54 -67.79 25.03
N GLU A 321 41.74 -68.30 25.30
CA GLU A 321 42.48 -69.25 24.48
C GLU A 321 42.00 -70.70 24.68
N GLY A 322 41.07 -70.91 25.62
CA GLY A 322 40.43 -72.19 25.87
C GLY A 322 41.18 -73.10 26.86
N LYS A 323 42.22 -72.59 27.52
CA LYS A 323 43.04 -73.30 28.51
C LYS A 323 42.43 -73.17 29.91
N TRP A 324 42.56 -74.24 30.71
CA TRP A 324 42.07 -74.27 32.08
C TRP A 324 43.14 -73.78 33.07
N VAL A 325 42.88 -72.63 33.69
CA VAL A 325 43.76 -71.93 34.63
C VAL A 325 43.16 -71.97 36.03
N GLN A 326 43.99 -71.97 37.08
CA GLN A 326 43.48 -71.85 38.45
C GLN A 326 42.73 -70.53 38.63
N MET A 327 41.63 -70.57 39.38
CA MET A 327 40.68 -69.46 39.49
C MET A 327 41.35 -68.20 40.06
N GLU A 328 42.16 -68.38 41.10
CA GLU A 328 42.87 -67.32 41.80
C GLU A 328 43.86 -66.62 40.85
N SER A 329 44.64 -67.41 40.09
CA SER A 329 45.58 -66.87 39.09
C SER A 329 44.85 -66.16 37.96
N TYR A 330 43.70 -66.66 37.52
CA TYR A 330 42.91 -66.02 36.47
C TYR A 330 42.38 -64.66 36.93
N ILE A 331 41.74 -64.61 38.10
CA ILE A 331 41.14 -63.37 38.64
C ILE A 331 42.22 -62.34 38.99
N GLN A 332 43.34 -62.76 39.59
CA GLN A 332 44.44 -61.85 39.94
C GLN A 332 45.12 -61.24 38.70
N ASN A 333 45.13 -61.96 37.56
CA ASN A 333 45.69 -61.44 36.30
C ASN A 333 44.70 -60.54 35.54
N HIS A 334 43.40 -60.61 35.82
CA HIS A 334 42.34 -59.91 35.08
C HIS A 334 41.56 -58.91 35.95
N SER A 335 42.02 -58.62 37.17
CA SER A 335 41.43 -57.64 38.08
C SER A 335 42.47 -57.15 39.09
N ASP A 336 42.15 -56.10 39.83
CA ASP A 336 43.00 -55.60 40.92
C ASP A 336 42.92 -56.45 42.21
N ALA A 337 42.27 -57.62 42.18
CA ALA A 337 42.10 -58.49 43.35
C ALA A 337 43.40 -59.23 43.72
N ARG A 338 43.64 -59.42 45.03
CA ARG A 338 44.78 -60.19 45.56
C ARG A 338 44.28 -61.35 46.44
N PHE A 339 44.80 -62.56 46.21
CA PHE A 339 44.44 -63.74 46.99
C PHE A 339 45.43 -63.98 48.12
N THR A 340 44.90 -64.31 49.30
CA THR A 340 45.65 -64.85 50.44
C THR A 340 45.09 -66.21 50.79
N HIS A 341 45.93 -67.11 51.31
CA HIS A 341 45.52 -68.47 51.63
C HIS A 341 45.30 -68.60 53.14
N GLY A 342 44.11 -69.07 53.52
CA GLY A 342 43.75 -69.47 54.87
C GLY A 342 42.89 -70.72 54.81
N ILE A 343 42.77 -71.44 55.93
CA ILE A 343 41.90 -72.61 56.05
C ILE A 343 40.69 -72.23 56.89
N CYS A 344 39.47 -72.42 56.37
CA CYS A 344 38.28 -72.13 57.15
C CYS A 344 38.11 -73.19 58.27
N PRO A 345 37.41 -72.86 59.38
CA PRO A 345 37.25 -73.79 60.50
C PRO A 345 36.64 -75.14 60.09
N THR A 346 35.71 -75.16 59.13
CA THR A 346 35.10 -76.39 58.63
C THR A 346 36.12 -77.29 57.95
N CYS A 347 36.90 -76.76 57.00
CA CYS A 347 37.93 -77.52 56.30
C CYS A 347 39.06 -77.95 57.24
N ALA A 348 39.42 -77.10 58.21
CA ALA A 348 40.44 -77.44 59.21
C ALA A 348 40.00 -78.62 60.08
N LYS A 349 38.72 -78.66 60.48
CA LYS A 349 38.12 -79.77 61.23
C LYS A 349 38.08 -81.06 60.43
N GLU A 350 37.80 -80.99 59.13
CA GLU A 350 37.76 -82.17 58.26
C GLU A 350 39.13 -82.73 57.91
N LEU A 351 40.08 -81.86 57.54
CA LEU A 351 41.42 -82.27 57.07
C LEU A 351 42.38 -82.57 58.21
N TYR A 352 42.23 -81.89 59.35
CA TYR A 352 43.10 -82.02 60.51
C TYR A 352 42.29 -82.14 61.81
N PRO A 353 41.39 -83.14 61.92
CA PRO A 353 40.48 -83.26 63.05
C PRO A 353 41.21 -83.31 64.39
N GLU A 354 42.37 -83.97 64.45
CA GLU A 354 43.14 -84.11 65.68
C GLU A 354 43.86 -82.83 66.12
N VAL A 355 44.29 -82.01 65.16
CA VAL A 355 44.91 -80.70 65.43
C VAL A 355 43.84 -79.67 65.76
N PHE A 356 42.73 -79.67 65.02
CA PHE A 356 41.60 -78.77 65.25
C PHE A 356 40.94 -78.99 66.61
N ASN A 357 40.82 -80.25 67.06
CA ASN A 357 40.28 -80.58 68.38
C ASN A 357 41.25 -80.23 69.53
N LYS A 358 42.57 -80.17 69.29
CA LYS A 358 43.55 -79.75 70.30
C LYS A 358 43.73 -78.23 70.42
N LEU A 359 43.44 -77.47 69.36
CA LEU A 359 43.51 -76.00 69.37
C LEU A 359 42.22 -75.34 69.92
N ASN A 360 41.12 -76.09 70.03
CA ASN A 360 39.84 -75.65 70.58
C ASN A 360 39.54 -76.21 71.99
N ASN A 361 40.52 -76.91 72.60
CA ASN A 361 40.59 -77.25 74.03
C ASN A 361 41.65 -76.37 74.68
#